data_AF-A0A7Y8WYP9-F1
#
_entry.id   AF-A0A7Y8WYP9-F1
#
_cell.length_a   1.000
_cell.length_b   1.000
_cell.length_c   1.000
_cell.angle_alpha   90.00
_cell.angle_beta   90.00
_cell.angle_gamma   90.00
#
_symmetry.space_group_name_H-M   'P 1'
#
loop_
_entity.id
_entity.type
_entity.pdbx_description
1 polymer ?
#
loop_
_entity_poly.entity_id
_entity_poly.type
_entity_poly.pdbx_seq_one_letter_code
_entity_poly.pdbx_strand_id
1 'polypeptide(L)'
;HPHPELPHRENLRRIAAHPGLALRVLGRPDLDRAATLRPLAVGPVPEAEHTLRLPEEWFGRADLGYERLQGSHFPPGTAPGAGPLTVDPGPDPLADAPLWRVRRLLETGVAGGRRAVAESARGSGPLDAYGPLRRAGFTAAAELATALAAEADRRPRDAFGRLTDPSADGYAWAWLSAAAHLAAAERSLVAASWA
;
A
#
# COMPACT_ATOMS: atom_id res chain seq x y z
N HIS A 1 3.29 -16.46 9.58
CA HIS A 1 2.70 -16.04 10.87
C HIS A 1 3.82 -15.83 11.89
N PRO A 2 3.82 -14.74 12.68
CA PRO A 2 4.76 -14.62 13.79
C PRO A 2 4.41 -15.66 14.86
N HIS A 3 5.34 -16.57 15.15
CA HIS A 3 5.17 -17.58 16.19
C HIS A 3 5.21 -16.88 17.56
N PRO A 4 4.27 -17.16 18.49
CA PRO A 4 4.13 -16.41 19.74
C PRO A 4 5.37 -16.47 20.65
N GLU A 5 6.24 -17.46 20.43
CA GLU A 5 7.48 -17.65 21.19
C GLU A 5 8.66 -16.80 20.69
N LEU A 6 8.54 -16.17 19.50
CA LEU A 6 9.65 -15.40 18.92
C LEU A 6 9.74 -14.00 19.55
N PRO A 7 10.96 -13.53 19.90
CA PRO A 7 11.19 -12.26 20.59
C PRO A 7 10.79 -11.01 19.79
N HIS A 8 10.39 -11.13 18.52
CA HIS A 8 10.12 -10.01 17.62
C HIS A 8 9.28 -8.88 18.24
N ARG A 9 8.11 -9.21 18.81
CA ARG A 9 7.23 -8.19 19.41
C ARG A 9 7.85 -7.54 20.64
N GLU A 10 8.58 -8.31 21.44
CA GLU A 10 9.26 -7.82 22.65
C GLU A 10 10.45 -6.93 22.29
N ASN A 11 11.24 -7.30 21.28
CA ASN A 11 12.32 -6.48 20.75
C ASN A 11 11.81 -5.13 20.23
N LEU A 12 10.69 -5.12 19.49
CA LEU A 12 10.08 -3.88 19.01
C LEU A 12 9.60 -2.98 20.16
N ARG A 13 9.02 -3.55 21.23
CA ARG A 13 8.67 -2.78 22.44
C ARG A 13 9.91 -2.17 23.11
N ARG A 14 11.00 -2.92 23.20
CA ARG A 14 12.27 -2.44 23.78
C ARG A 14 12.87 -1.30 22.96
N ILE A 15 12.86 -1.44 21.63
CA ILE A 15 13.28 -0.35 20.74
C ILE A 15 12.42 0.90 20.95
N ALA A 16 11.10 0.74 21.02
CA ALA A 16 10.17 1.86 21.25
C ALA A 16 10.38 2.56 22.60
N ALA A 17 10.98 1.88 23.59
CA ALA A 17 11.33 2.47 24.88
C ALA A 17 12.59 3.36 24.85
N HIS A 18 13.28 3.46 23.71
CA HIS A 18 14.47 4.30 23.53
C HIS A 18 14.25 5.34 22.40
N PRO A 19 13.51 6.42 22.67
CA PRO A 19 13.31 7.50 21.70
C PRO A 19 14.64 8.12 21.25
N GLY A 20 14.76 8.40 19.95
CA GLY A 20 16.00 8.92 19.35
C GLY A 20 17.04 7.85 19.03
N LEU A 21 16.77 6.56 19.27
CA LEU A 21 17.66 5.45 18.90
C LEU A 21 17.79 5.36 17.38
N ALA A 22 19.00 5.64 16.88
CA ALA A 22 19.34 5.48 15.47
C ALA A 22 19.58 3.99 15.16
N LEU A 23 18.91 3.47 14.13
CA LEU A 23 18.97 2.06 13.75
C LEU A 23 19.12 1.89 12.24
N ARG A 24 19.96 0.93 11.83
CA ARG A 24 19.88 0.35 10.49
C ARG A 24 18.86 -0.77 10.53
N VAL A 25 17.94 -0.79 9.57
CA VAL A 25 16.87 -1.79 9.52
C VAL A 25 16.98 -2.59 8.23
N LEU A 26 17.13 -3.90 8.36
CA LEU A 26 16.85 -4.85 7.28
C LEU A 26 15.40 -5.27 7.43
N GLY A 27 14.56 -5.06 6.41
CA GLY A 27 13.15 -5.41 6.49
C GLY A 27 12.57 -5.87 5.16
N ARG A 28 11.33 -6.35 5.24
CA ARG A 28 10.51 -6.68 4.08
C ARG A 28 9.45 -5.59 3.90
N PRO A 29 9.36 -4.93 2.75
CA PRO A 29 8.26 -4.03 2.46
C PRO A 29 6.91 -4.73 2.59
N ASP A 30 5.93 -4.07 3.18
CA ASP A 30 4.53 -4.50 3.14
C ASP A 30 3.91 -3.91 1.87
N LEU A 31 3.80 -4.70 0.81
CA LEU A 31 3.36 -4.20 -0.49
C LEU A 31 1.89 -3.77 -0.52
N ASP A 32 1.10 -4.18 0.47
CA ASP A 32 -0.29 -3.77 0.61
C ASP A 32 -0.44 -2.47 1.43
N ARG A 33 0.67 -1.93 1.96
CA ARG A 33 0.69 -0.69 2.75
C ARG A 33 1.87 0.20 2.36
N ALA A 34 1.58 1.33 1.71
CA ALA A 34 2.59 2.32 1.38
C ALA A 34 3.42 2.73 2.61
N ALA A 35 4.71 3.01 2.38
CA ALA A 35 5.68 3.40 3.40
C ALA A 35 5.78 2.46 4.63
N THR A 36 5.30 1.21 4.53
CA THR A 36 5.32 0.26 5.64
C THR A 36 6.38 -0.83 5.41
N LEU A 37 7.25 -1.02 6.41
CA LEU A 37 8.28 -2.04 6.41
C LEU A 37 8.07 -2.99 7.60
N ARG A 38 8.21 -4.30 7.37
CA ARG A 38 8.31 -5.31 8.42
C ARG A 38 9.79 -5.53 8.76
N PRO A 39 10.28 -5.07 9.92
CA PRO A 39 11.68 -5.20 10.26
C PRO A 39 12.01 -6.68 10.51
N LEU A 40 13.06 -7.18 9.89
CA LEU A 40 13.57 -8.54 10.06
C LEU A 40 14.78 -8.55 10.97
N ALA A 41 15.68 -7.58 10.79
CA ALA A 41 16.86 -7.43 11.60
C ALA A 41 17.22 -5.96 11.79
N VAL A 42 17.91 -5.64 12.87
CA VAL A 42 18.37 -4.30 13.20
C VAL A 42 19.85 -4.28 13.52
N GLY A 43 20.52 -3.17 13.27
CA GLY A 43 21.92 -2.98 13.58
C GLY A 43 22.23 -1.54 13.95
N PRO A 44 23.43 -1.28 14.50
CA PRO A 44 23.88 0.07 14.78
C PRO A 44 24.07 0.88 13.50
N VAL A 45 23.83 2.18 13.58
CA VAL A 45 24.21 3.16 12.54
C VAL A 45 25.66 3.57 12.82
N PRO A 46 26.61 3.36 11.88
CA PRO A 46 27.98 3.85 12.04
C PRO A 46 27.99 5.34 12.37
N GLU A 47 28.90 5.76 13.27
CA GLU A 47 29.10 7.16 13.68
C GLU A 47 27.94 7.79 14.47
N ALA A 48 26.81 7.09 14.66
CA ALA A 48 25.72 7.57 15.51
C ALA A 48 26.03 7.33 16.99
N GLU A 49 26.01 8.39 17.81
CA GLU A 49 26.30 8.29 19.25
C GLU A 49 25.22 7.51 20.02
N HIS A 50 23.95 7.64 19.62
CA HIS A 50 22.81 6.99 20.25
C HIS A 50 22.25 5.85 19.39
N THR A 51 23.01 4.75 19.33
CA THR A 51 22.70 3.55 18.54
C THR A 51 22.91 2.26 19.34
N LEU A 52 22.53 1.11 18.77
CA LEU A 52 22.68 -0.20 19.42
C LEU A 52 24.14 -0.56 19.72
N ARG A 53 24.36 -1.29 20.81
CA ARG A 53 25.65 -1.82 21.24
C ARG A 53 25.60 -3.34 21.16
N LEU A 54 25.67 -3.85 19.93
CA LEU A 54 25.54 -5.28 19.68
C LEU A 54 26.87 -6.01 19.95
N PRO A 55 26.82 -7.27 20.43
CA PRO A 55 28.01 -8.10 20.55
C PRO A 55 28.71 -8.32 19.20
N GLU A 56 30.04 -8.52 19.22
CA GLU A 56 30.83 -8.72 18.00
C GLU A 56 30.42 -10.00 17.26
N GLU A 57 30.01 -11.04 18.00
CA GLU A 57 29.54 -12.32 17.46
C GLU A 57 28.24 -12.20 16.63
N TRP A 58 27.53 -11.07 16.74
CA TRP A 58 26.33 -10.79 15.95
C TRP A 58 26.66 -10.06 14.64
N PHE A 59 27.95 -9.79 14.37
CA PHE A 59 28.44 -9.18 13.15
C PHE A 59 27.68 -7.88 12.78
N GLY A 60 27.36 -7.07 13.80
CA GLY A 60 26.66 -5.81 13.63
C GLY A 60 25.17 -5.92 13.29
N ARG A 61 24.52 -7.07 13.51
CA ARG A 61 23.08 -7.25 13.23
C ARG A 61 22.40 -8.22 14.20
N ALA A 62 21.32 -7.78 14.83
CA ALA A 62 20.40 -8.62 15.59
C ALA A 62 19.22 -9.05 14.72
N ASP A 63 19.02 -10.35 14.52
CA ASP A 63 17.81 -10.89 13.88
C ASP A 63 16.64 -10.82 14.87
N LEU A 64 15.60 -10.05 14.55
CA LEU A 64 14.50 -9.81 15.49
C LEU A 64 13.65 -11.06 15.74
N GLY A 65 13.71 -12.05 14.86
CA GLY A 65 13.00 -13.31 15.00
C GLY A 65 13.70 -14.28 15.94
N TYR A 66 15.04 -14.27 16.01
CA TYR A 66 15.82 -15.25 16.77
C TYR A 66 16.54 -14.65 17.97
N GLU A 67 17.10 -13.46 17.82
CA GLU A 67 17.87 -12.81 18.87
C GLU A 67 17.00 -12.00 19.81
N ARG A 68 17.38 -11.97 21.09
CA ARG A 68 16.69 -11.19 22.12
C ARG A 68 17.53 -9.98 22.52
N LEU A 69 17.02 -8.78 22.26
CA LEU A 69 17.67 -7.55 22.66
C LEU A 69 17.61 -7.38 24.18
N GLN A 70 18.76 -7.14 24.78
CA GLN A 70 18.92 -6.92 26.22
C GLN A 70 19.23 -5.46 26.51
N GLY A 71 19.04 -5.02 27.76
CA GLY A 71 19.30 -3.63 28.16
C GLY A 71 20.73 -3.17 27.89
N SER A 72 21.71 -4.07 28.03
CA SER A 72 23.12 -3.81 27.69
C SER A 72 23.35 -3.48 26.21
N HIS A 73 22.43 -3.88 25.33
CA HIS A 73 22.53 -3.60 23.89
C HIS A 73 22.03 -2.20 23.52
N PHE A 74 21.49 -1.45 24.48
CA PHE A 74 21.03 -0.08 24.26
C PHE A 74 22.01 0.92 24.85
N PRO A 75 22.12 2.12 24.26
CA PRO A 75 22.88 3.21 24.86
C PRO A 75 22.21 3.65 26.17
N PRO A 76 22.98 4.09 27.17
CA PRO A 76 22.43 4.56 28.44
C PRO A 76 21.69 5.89 28.24
N GLY A 77 20.57 6.04 28.95
CA GLY A 77 19.77 7.25 28.96
C GLY A 77 18.97 7.47 27.66
N THR A 78 18.45 8.68 27.52
CA THR A 78 17.69 9.12 26.33
C THR A 78 18.60 9.97 25.44
N ALA A 79 18.44 9.88 24.12
CA ALA A 79 19.21 10.71 23.20
C ALA A 79 19.03 12.20 23.52
N PRO A 80 20.09 13.03 23.48
CA PRO A 80 19.96 14.47 23.61
C PRO A 80 18.99 15.03 22.56
N GLY A 81 17.98 15.78 23.00
CA GLY A 81 16.97 16.35 22.09
C GLY A 81 15.90 15.37 21.58
N ALA A 82 15.77 14.17 22.16
CA ALA A 82 14.68 13.25 21.85
C ALA A 82 13.34 13.76 22.39
N GLY A 83 12.77 14.75 21.73
CA GLY A 83 11.34 15.04 21.76
C GLY A 83 10.58 14.11 20.82
N PRO A 84 9.23 14.13 20.84
CA PRO A 84 8.45 13.47 19.80
C PRO A 84 8.86 14.02 18.43
N LEU A 85 9.52 13.17 17.64
CA LEU A 85 9.86 13.49 16.26
C LEU A 85 8.57 13.44 15.44
N THR A 86 8.11 14.60 14.97
CA THR A 86 7.22 14.66 13.82
C THR A 86 8.03 14.25 12.61
N VAL A 87 7.91 12.99 12.22
CA VAL A 87 8.39 12.50 10.93
C VAL A 87 7.43 13.05 9.88
N ASP A 88 7.92 13.91 8.99
CA ASP A 88 7.16 14.32 7.82
C ASP A 88 6.90 13.05 7.00
N PRO A 89 5.63 12.65 6.75
CA PRO A 89 5.38 11.51 5.88
C PRO A 89 6.02 11.82 4.53
N GLY A 90 7.00 11.01 4.14
CA GLY A 90 7.58 11.08 2.80
C GLY A 90 6.50 10.94 1.71
N PRO A 91 6.84 11.22 0.45
CA PRO A 91 5.88 11.15 -0.66
C PRO A 91 5.14 9.81 -0.66
N ASP A 92 3.80 9.86 -0.68
CA ASP A 92 2.97 8.66 -0.78
C ASP A 92 2.71 8.37 -2.26
N PRO A 93 3.41 7.38 -2.86
CA PRO A 93 3.31 7.09 -4.28
C PRO A 93 1.89 6.70 -4.70
N LEU A 94 1.05 6.23 -3.77
CA LEU A 94 -0.35 5.90 -4.06
C LEU A 94 -1.26 7.13 -4.01
N ALA A 95 -0.99 8.06 -3.08
CA ALA A 95 -1.74 9.32 -2.99
C ALA A 95 -1.49 10.22 -4.21
N ASP A 96 -0.25 10.24 -4.70
CA ASP A 96 0.16 11.06 -5.84
C ASP A 96 -0.26 10.44 -7.20
N ALA A 97 -0.58 9.14 -7.23
CA ALA A 97 -0.99 8.45 -8.45
C ALA A 97 -2.47 8.72 -8.81
N PRO A 98 -2.80 8.86 -10.11
CA PRO A 98 -4.19 9.06 -10.55
C PRO A 98 -5.10 7.82 -10.38
N LEU A 99 -4.60 6.73 -9.78
CA LEU A 99 -5.30 5.46 -9.54
C LEU A 99 -6.50 5.59 -8.58
N TRP A 100 -6.54 6.63 -7.74
CA TRP A 100 -7.69 6.92 -6.88
C TRP A 100 -9.01 7.03 -7.67
N ARG A 101 -8.96 7.39 -8.96
CA ARG A 101 -10.14 7.44 -9.84
C ARG A 101 -10.74 6.05 -10.07
N VAL A 102 -9.90 5.04 -10.26
CA VAL A 102 -10.33 3.64 -10.40
C VAL A 102 -10.86 3.13 -9.06
N ARG A 103 -10.16 3.44 -7.96
CA ARG A 103 -10.61 3.08 -6.60
C ARG A 103 -12.00 3.63 -6.31
N ARG A 104 -12.22 4.92 -6.55
CA ARG A 104 -13.51 5.59 -6.36
C ARG A 104 -14.63 4.97 -7.22
N LEU A 105 -14.32 4.58 -8.45
CA LEU A 105 -15.27 3.89 -9.33
C LEU A 105 -15.69 2.53 -8.75
N LEU A 106 -14.73 1.75 -8.24
CA LEU A 106 -14.99 0.46 -7.61
C LEU A 106 -15.79 0.62 -6.31
N GLU A 107 -15.42 1.58 -5.45
CA GLU A 107 -16.14 1.92 -4.22
C GLU A 107 -17.59 2.33 -4.51
N THR A 108 -17.81 3.10 -5.58
CA THR A 108 -19.16 3.48 -6.05
C THR A 108 -19.97 2.24 -6.43
N GLY A 109 -19.35 1.25 -7.09
CA GLY A 109 -19.98 -0.02 -7.40
C GLY A 109 -20.28 -0.89 -6.18
N VAL A 110 -19.43 -0.86 -5.15
CA VAL A 110 -19.68 -1.59 -3.89
C VAL A 110 -20.84 -0.93 -3.12
N ALA A 111 -20.85 0.40 -3.01
CA ALA A 111 -21.85 1.12 -2.23
C ALA A 111 -23.21 1.24 -2.93
N GLY A 112 -23.21 1.46 -4.24
CA GLY A 112 -24.43 1.79 -5.02
C GLY A 112 -24.72 0.82 -6.18
N GLY A 113 -23.93 -0.24 -6.32
CA GLY A 113 -24.12 -1.24 -7.37
C GLY A 113 -23.83 -0.73 -8.78
N ARG A 114 -24.19 -1.55 -9.76
CA ARG A 114 -24.02 -1.27 -11.20
C ARG A 114 -24.57 0.09 -11.64
N ARG A 115 -25.75 0.46 -11.13
CA ARG A 115 -26.42 1.69 -11.55
C ARG A 115 -25.64 2.93 -11.12
N ALA A 116 -25.10 2.96 -9.90
CA ALA A 116 -24.28 4.07 -9.43
C ALA A 116 -23.00 4.24 -10.26
N VAL A 117 -22.37 3.13 -10.67
CA VAL A 117 -21.21 3.17 -11.59
C VAL A 117 -21.59 3.80 -12.92
N ALA A 118 -22.71 3.37 -13.53
CA ALA A 118 -23.19 3.93 -14.78
C ALA A 118 -23.49 5.43 -14.67
N GLU A 119 -24.15 5.86 -13.60
CA GLU A 119 -24.46 7.27 -13.35
C GLU A 119 -23.20 8.12 -13.14
N SER A 120 -22.21 7.61 -12.40
CA SER A 120 -20.93 8.30 -12.16
C SER A 120 -20.15 8.55 -13.45
N ALA A 121 -20.26 7.63 -14.43
CA ALA A 121 -19.58 7.72 -15.71
C ALA A 121 -20.29 8.63 -16.73
N ARG A 122 -21.58 8.94 -16.55
CA ARG A 122 -22.33 9.83 -17.46
C ARG A 122 -22.03 11.31 -17.27
N GLY A 123 -21.56 11.71 -16.08
CA GLY A 123 -21.26 13.11 -15.73
C GLY A 123 -19.94 13.64 -16.31
N SER A 124 -19.13 12.81 -16.95
CA SER A 124 -17.85 13.19 -17.55
C SER A 124 -17.61 12.33 -18.79
N GLY A 125 -17.17 12.92 -19.91
CA GLY A 125 -16.82 12.13 -21.09
C GLY A 125 -15.74 11.09 -20.75
N PRO A 126 -15.69 9.90 -21.39
CA PRO A 126 -14.70 8.87 -21.07
C PRO A 126 -13.24 9.36 -21.13
N LEU A 127 -12.96 10.31 -22.04
CA LEU A 127 -11.68 10.99 -22.16
C LEU A 127 -11.36 11.91 -20.97
N ASP A 128 -12.37 12.56 -20.39
CA ASP A 128 -12.19 13.45 -19.23
C ASP A 128 -12.06 12.66 -17.93
N ALA A 129 -12.84 11.59 -17.78
CA ALA A 129 -12.84 10.76 -16.59
C ALA A 129 -11.50 10.01 -16.40
N TYR A 130 -10.93 9.47 -17.50
CA TYR A 130 -9.76 8.58 -17.43
C TYR A 130 -8.54 9.06 -18.23
N GLY A 131 -8.62 10.22 -18.89
CA GLY A 131 -7.46 10.86 -19.56
C GLY A 131 -6.24 11.07 -18.65
N PRO A 132 -6.41 11.50 -17.37
CA PRO A 132 -5.29 11.59 -16.43
C PRO A 132 -4.54 10.27 -16.21
N LEU A 133 -5.23 9.12 -16.23
CA LEU A 133 -4.59 7.80 -16.10
C LEU A 133 -3.68 7.53 -17.31
N ARG A 134 -4.17 7.78 -18.53
CA ARG A 134 -3.39 7.60 -19.76
C ARG A 134 -2.15 8.49 -19.80
N ARG A 135 -2.30 9.77 -19.43
CA ARG A 135 -1.17 10.73 -19.38
C ARG A 135 -0.08 10.33 -18.39
N ALA A 136 -0.45 9.67 -17.30
CA ALA A 136 0.48 9.15 -16.30
C ALA A 136 0.98 7.72 -16.61
N GLY A 137 0.70 7.17 -17.79
CA GLY A 137 1.15 5.84 -18.20
C GLY A 137 0.27 4.67 -17.72
N PHE A 138 -0.81 4.91 -16.98
CA PHE A 138 -1.76 3.89 -16.52
C PHE A 138 -2.82 3.54 -17.59
N THR A 139 -2.38 3.22 -18.81
CA THR A 139 -3.26 2.97 -19.96
C THR A 139 -4.22 1.80 -19.72
N ALA A 140 -3.72 0.67 -19.20
CA ALA A 140 -4.55 -0.50 -18.90
C ALA A 140 -5.60 -0.20 -17.82
N ALA A 141 -5.25 0.57 -16.78
CA ALA A 141 -6.22 1.00 -15.78
C ALA A 141 -7.32 1.87 -16.38
N ALA A 142 -6.96 2.78 -17.29
CA ALA A 142 -7.92 3.62 -18.00
C ALA A 142 -8.89 2.79 -18.87
N GLU A 143 -8.36 1.78 -19.57
CA GLU A 143 -9.15 0.89 -20.44
C GLU A 143 -10.12 0.02 -19.63
N LEU A 144 -9.65 -0.57 -18.54
CA LEU A 144 -10.48 -1.38 -17.65
C LEU A 144 -11.56 -0.53 -16.95
N ALA A 145 -11.23 0.69 -16.52
CA ALA A 145 -12.22 1.61 -15.96
C ALA A 145 -13.27 2.03 -17.00
N THR A 146 -12.84 2.29 -18.24
CA THR A 146 -13.75 2.59 -19.36
C THR A 146 -14.65 1.39 -19.67
N ALA A 147 -14.10 0.17 -19.70
CA ALA A 147 -14.86 -1.06 -19.94
C ALA A 147 -15.88 -1.32 -18.82
N LEU A 148 -15.50 -1.12 -17.57
CA LEU A 148 -16.41 -1.23 -16.43
C LEU A 148 -17.56 -0.21 -16.50
N ALA A 149 -17.26 1.05 -16.84
CA ALA A 149 -18.28 2.08 -17.02
C ALA A 149 -19.23 1.74 -18.17
N ALA A 150 -18.70 1.29 -19.32
CA ALA A 150 -19.49 0.89 -20.48
C ALA A 150 -20.36 -0.34 -20.19
N GLU A 151 -19.84 -1.32 -19.46
CA GLU A 151 -20.59 -2.48 -19.02
C GLU A 151 -21.69 -2.08 -18.04
N ALA A 152 -21.40 -1.19 -17.08
CA ALA A 152 -22.38 -0.70 -16.14
C ALA A 152 -23.56 -0.02 -16.85
N ASP A 153 -23.26 0.78 -17.88
CA ASP A 153 -24.24 1.49 -18.68
C ASP A 153 -24.90 0.63 -19.77
N ARG A 154 -24.46 -0.61 -20.00
CA ARG A 154 -24.99 -1.48 -21.05
C ARG A 154 -26.52 -1.66 -20.91
N ARG A 155 -27.23 -1.44 -22.02
CA ARG A 155 -28.68 -1.61 -22.16
C ARG A 155 -28.98 -2.46 -23.40
N PRO A 156 -28.87 -3.79 -23.30
CA PRO A 156 -29.09 -4.67 -24.45
C PRO A 156 -30.55 -4.63 -24.86
N ARG A 157 -30.80 -4.79 -26.17
CA ARG A 157 -32.14 -4.83 -26.75
C ARG A 157 -32.36 -6.14 -27.48
N ASP A 158 -33.57 -6.68 -27.39
CA ASP A 158 -33.98 -7.83 -28.19
C ASP A 158 -34.18 -7.44 -29.67
N ALA A 159 -34.51 -8.43 -30.51
CA ALA A 159 -34.80 -8.21 -31.92
C ALA A 159 -35.99 -7.26 -32.17
N PHE A 160 -36.82 -7.01 -31.15
CA PHE A 160 -37.96 -6.09 -31.20
C PHE A 160 -37.63 -4.71 -30.63
N GLY A 161 -36.37 -4.44 -30.26
CA GLY A 161 -35.91 -3.17 -29.71
C GLY A 161 -36.25 -2.95 -28.23
N ARG A 162 -36.80 -3.96 -27.53
CA ARG A 162 -37.14 -3.86 -26.10
C ARG A 162 -35.90 -4.07 -25.27
N LEU A 163 -35.81 -3.36 -24.15
CA LEU A 163 -34.71 -3.56 -23.21
C LEU A 163 -34.77 -4.96 -22.61
N THR A 164 -33.62 -5.61 -22.57
CA THR A 164 -33.42 -6.92 -21.93
C THR A 164 -32.53 -6.76 -20.72
N ASP A 165 -32.60 -7.73 -19.80
CA ASP A 165 -31.75 -7.71 -18.61
C ASP A 165 -30.29 -7.98 -19.04
N PRO A 166 -29.37 -7.05 -18.79
CA PRO A 166 -27.97 -7.30 -19.08
C PRO A 166 -27.40 -8.40 -18.18
N SER A 167 -26.67 -9.34 -18.79
CA SER A 167 -25.94 -10.40 -18.09
C SER A 167 -25.14 -9.86 -16.89
N ALA A 168 -25.32 -10.50 -15.74
CA ALA A 168 -24.57 -10.22 -14.52
C ALA A 168 -23.08 -10.56 -14.68
N ASP A 169 -22.75 -11.58 -15.47
CA ASP A 169 -21.38 -12.08 -15.65
C ASP A 169 -20.50 -11.03 -16.33
N GLY A 170 -21.02 -10.32 -17.33
CA GLY A 170 -20.26 -9.27 -18.03
C GLY A 170 -19.80 -8.18 -17.07
N TYR A 171 -20.72 -7.70 -16.22
CA TYR A 171 -20.41 -6.70 -15.19
C TYR A 171 -19.45 -7.26 -14.13
N ALA A 172 -19.68 -8.49 -13.67
CA ALA A 172 -18.80 -9.13 -12.69
C ALA A 172 -17.36 -9.26 -13.21
N TRP A 173 -17.18 -9.68 -14.47
CA TRP A 173 -15.86 -9.78 -15.11
C TRP A 173 -15.19 -8.42 -15.29
N ALA A 174 -15.92 -7.41 -15.75
CA ALA A 174 -15.37 -6.06 -15.91
C ALA A 174 -14.93 -5.47 -14.55
N TRP A 175 -15.75 -5.67 -13.51
CA TRP A 175 -15.44 -5.22 -12.15
C TRP A 175 -14.22 -5.95 -11.58
N LEU A 176 -14.19 -7.28 -11.68
CA LEU A 176 -13.08 -8.10 -11.19
C LEU A 176 -11.76 -7.75 -11.90
N SER A 177 -11.80 -7.53 -13.21
CA SER A 177 -10.62 -7.17 -14.00
C SER A 177 -10.05 -5.81 -13.54
N ALA A 178 -10.92 -4.81 -13.37
CA ALA A 178 -10.52 -3.50 -12.86
C ALA A 178 -9.97 -3.56 -11.43
N ALA A 179 -10.60 -4.34 -10.54
CA ALA A 179 -10.17 -4.51 -9.16
C ALA A 179 -8.82 -5.24 -9.05
N ALA A 180 -8.64 -6.33 -9.80
CA ALA A 180 -7.40 -7.10 -9.81
C ALA A 180 -6.24 -6.28 -10.38
N HIS A 181 -6.48 -5.53 -11.47
CA HIS A 181 -5.48 -4.64 -12.04
C HIS A 181 -5.12 -3.51 -11.07
N LEU A 182 -6.10 -2.88 -10.41
CA LEU A 182 -5.82 -1.83 -9.42
C LEU A 182 -4.91 -2.35 -8.30
N ALA A 183 -5.25 -3.50 -7.70
CA ALA A 183 -4.45 -4.10 -6.65
C ALA A 183 -3.02 -4.44 -7.11
N ALA A 184 -2.86 -4.93 -8.35
CA ALA A 184 -1.55 -5.19 -8.91
C ALA A 184 -0.74 -3.90 -9.13
N ALA A 185 -1.35 -2.87 -9.72
CA ALA A 185 -0.71 -1.59 -9.98
C ALA A 185 -0.26 -0.88 -8.70
N GLU A 186 -1.10 -0.89 -7.66
CA GLU A 186 -0.76 -0.31 -6.35
C GLU A 186 0.43 -1.03 -5.71
N ARG A 187 0.43 -2.37 -5.69
CA ARG A 187 1.57 -3.15 -5.19
C ARG A 187 2.85 -2.90 -5.99
N SER A 188 2.75 -2.75 -7.31
CA SER A 188 3.91 -2.44 -8.17
C SER A 188 4.47 -1.04 -7.90
N LEU A 189 3.61 -0.04 -7.67
CA LEU A 189 4.05 1.30 -7.27
C LEU A 189 4.74 1.30 -5.91
N VAL A 190 4.15 0.60 -4.93
CA VAL A 190 4.78 0.45 -3.60
C VAL A 190 6.12 -0.27 -3.74
N ALA A 191 6.21 -1.35 -4.51
CA ALA A 191 7.49 -2.04 -4.73
C ALA A 191 8.54 -1.12 -5.38
N ALA A 192 8.13 -0.32 -6.37
CA ALA A 192 9.02 0.62 -7.07
C ALA A 192 9.49 1.77 -6.16
N SER A 193 8.73 2.19 -5.16
CA SER A 193 9.18 3.21 -4.20
C SER A 193 10.28 2.74 -3.25
N TRP A 194 10.58 1.43 -3.22
CA TRP A 194 11.65 0.84 -2.42
C TRP A 194 12.89 0.42 -3.24
N ALA A 195 12.85 0.58 -4.57
CA ALA A 195 13.96 0.26 -5.47
C ALA A 195 14.96 1.43 -5.55
#